data_AF-A0A0F9YE63-F1
#
_entry.id   AF-A0A0F9YE63-F1
#
_cell.length_a   1.000
_cell.length_b   1.000
_cell.length_c   1.000
_cell.angle_alpha   90.00
_cell.angle_beta   90.00
_cell.angle_gamma   90.00
#
_symmetry.space_group_name_H-M   'P 1'
#
loop_
_entity.id
_entity.type
_entity.pdbx_description
1 polymer ?
#
loop_
_entity_poly.entity_id
_entity_poly.type
_entity_poly.pdbx_seq_one_letter_code
_entity_poly.pdbx_strand_id
1 'polypeptide(L)'
;VSPQSGIASVVVPYNSRTFYLYNNSVSLVTPPVAVSAVCDTATGDVWNPTLGICENAVVVPFEDGKCSTTPYYCLSSALSTDQHENPTSYAWTCPGTGGGSDASCVENKIPVDGVCSNPQIAYSCISGTSIPLTETVDSFKWNCEGLNGGTTDSCSQLKIDNPGWKEN
;
A
#
# COMPACT_ATOMS: atom_id res chain seq x y z
N VAL A 1 -71.16 -23.33 -4.74
CA VAL A 1 -70.13 -22.30 -4.45
C VAL A 1 -69.59 -21.79 -5.77
N SER A 2 -69.74 -20.49 -6.04
CA SER A 2 -69.21 -19.90 -7.27
C SER A 2 -67.68 -19.86 -7.19
N PRO A 3 -66.94 -20.15 -8.28
CA PRO A 3 -65.48 -20.03 -8.27
C PRO A 3 -65.10 -18.57 -8.06
N GLN A 4 -64.37 -18.28 -6.97
CA GLN A 4 -63.71 -16.98 -6.81
C GLN A 4 -62.50 -16.94 -7.72
N SER A 5 -62.52 -15.99 -8.65
CA SER A 5 -61.40 -15.63 -9.53
C SER A 5 -60.84 -14.30 -9.06
N GLY A 6 -59.51 -14.20 -8.97
CA GLY A 6 -58.82 -13.00 -8.50
C GLY A 6 -57.31 -13.18 -8.50
N ILE A 7 -56.59 -12.09 -8.30
CA ILE A 7 -55.13 -12.09 -8.14
C ILE A 7 -54.83 -12.13 -6.65
N ALA A 8 -54.01 -13.09 -6.21
CA ALA A 8 -53.44 -13.14 -4.87
C ALA A 8 -51.92 -12.93 -4.98
N SER A 9 -51.38 -12.03 -4.18
CA SER A 9 -49.95 -11.75 -4.12
C SER A 9 -49.40 -12.20 -2.78
N VAL A 10 -48.28 -12.94 -2.80
CA VAL A 10 -47.53 -13.34 -1.61
C VAL A 10 -46.10 -12.85 -1.75
N VAL A 11 -45.59 -12.18 -0.73
CA VAL A 11 -44.18 -11.78 -0.66
C VAL A 11 -43.44 -12.87 0.11
N VAL A 12 -42.42 -13.45 -0.51
CA VAL A 12 -41.55 -14.43 0.15
C VAL A 12 -40.18 -13.81 0.41
N PRO A 13 -39.74 -13.69 1.67
CA PRO A 13 -38.52 -12.96 2.02
C PRO A 13 -37.22 -13.76 1.81
N TYR A 14 -37.27 -14.90 1.09
CA TYR A 14 -36.11 -15.78 0.89
C TYR A 14 -36.02 -16.24 -0.58
N ASN A 15 -34.80 -16.44 -1.08
CA ASN A 15 -34.57 -16.91 -2.44
C ASN A 15 -34.80 -18.43 -2.62
N SER A 16 -34.90 -18.84 -3.89
CA SER A 16 -34.62 -20.21 -4.34
C SER A 16 -35.50 -21.31 -3.72
N ARG A 17 -36.82 -21.19 -3.88
CA ARG A 17 -37.72 -22.33 -3.68
C ARG A 17 -38.60 -22.53 -4.91
N THR A 18 -38.72 -23.78 -5.32
CA THR A 18 -39.78 -24.19 -6.25
C THR A 18 -41.09 -24.13 -5.48
N PHE A 19 -42.03 -23.29 -5.93
CA PHE A 19 -43.35 -23.22 -5.32
C PHE A 19 -44.29 -24.19 -6.02
N TYR A 20 -45.00 -24.96 -5.21
CA TYR A 20 -46.03 -25.86 -5.68
C TYR A 20 -47.37 -25.35 -5.18
N LEU A 21 -48.32 -25.20 -6.10
CA LEU A 21 -49.69 -24.84 -5.76
C LEU A 21 -50.55 -26.11 -5.78
N TYR A 22 -51.10 -26.48 -4.63
CA TYR A 22 -51.95 -27.66 -4.50
C TYR A 22 -53.37 -27.29 -4.06
N ASN A 23 -54.35 -28.05 -4.54
CA ASN A 23 -55.69 -28.10 -3.97
C ASN A 23 -56.08 -29.58 -3.81
N ASN A 24 -56.37 -30.00 -2.58
CA ASN A 24 -56.69 -31.40 -2.25
C ASN A 24 -55.67 -32.39 -2.83
N SER A 25 -54.37 -32.13 -2.64
CA SER A 25 -53.25 -32.95 -3.13
C SER A 25 -53.07 -33.01 -4.65
N VAL A 26 -53.85 -32.26 -5.42
CA VAL A 26 -53.68 -32.12 -6.89
C VAL A 26 -52.89 -30.86 -7.18
N SER A 27 -51.81 -30.98 -7.96
CA SER A 27 -51.03 -29.81 -8.41
C SER A 27 -51.86 -29.00 -9.40
N LEU A 28 -52.05 -27.72 -9.09
CA LEU A 28 -52.77 -26.77 -9.94
C LEU A 28 -51.85 -26.08 -10.95
N VAL A 29 -50.53 -26.25 -10.83
CA VAL A 29 -49.55 -25.68 -11.76
C VAL A 29 -48.55 -26.77 -12.14
N THR A 30 -48.51 -27.12 -13.43
CA THR A 30 -47.61 -28.16 -13.95
C THR A 30 -47.02 -27.68 -15.28
N PRO A 31 -45.69 -27.53 -15.40
CA PRO A 31 -44.64 -27.79 -14.40
C PRO A 31 -44.62 -26.74 -13.25
N PRO A 32 -43.93 -27.03 -12.13
CA PRO A 32 -43.80 -26.09 -11.01
C PRO A 32 -43.19 -24.75 -11.44
N VAL A 33 -43.60 -23.66 -10.78
CA VAL A 33 -43.08 -22.32 -11.09
C VAL A 33 -41.79 -22.10 -10.31
N ALA A 34 -40.70 -21.90 -11.05
CA ALA A 34 -39.47 -21.36 -10.49
C ALA A 34 -39.62 -19.85 -10.32
N VAL A 35 -39.39 -19.36 -9.09
CA VAL A 35 -39.41 -17.93 -8.79
C VAL A 35 -37.98 -17.48 -8.52
N SER A 36 -37.52 -16.47 -9.24
CA SER A 36 -36.25 -15.80 -8.95
C SER A 36 -36.51 -14.66 -7.97
N ALA A 37 -35.67 -14.54 -6.95
CA ALA A 37 -35.59 -13.28 -6.21
C ALA A 37 -35.03 -12.20 -7.15
N VAL A 38 -35.57 -10.99 -7.05
CA VAL A 38 -35.04 -9.79 -7.71
C VAL A 38 -34.65 -8.84 -6.58
N CYS A 39 -33.37 -8.46 -6.51
CA CYS A 39 -32.91 -7.50 -5.51
C CYS A 39 -33.43 -6.10 -5.84
N ASP A 40 -33.78 -5.34 -4.80
CA ASP A 40 -34.22 -3.95 -4.97
C ASP A 40 -33.01 -3.06 -5.28
N THR A 41 -32.81 -2.81 -6.57
CA THR A 41 -31.71 -1.96 -7.04
C THR A 41 -31.95 -0.48 -6.76
N ALA A 42 -33.18 -0.07 -6.40
CA ALA A 42 -33.48 1.30 -6.00
C ALA A 42 -32.95 1.62 -4.60
N THR A 43 -32.82 0.61 -3.72
CA THR A 43 -32.23 0.72 -2.38
C THR A 43 -30.74 0.38 -2.35
N GLY A 44 -30.16 -0.08 -3.46
CA GLY A 44 -28.73 -0.43 -3.57
C GLY A 44 -28.43 -1.90 -3.27
N ASP A 45 -29.44 -2.76 -3.18
CA ASP A 45 -29.24 -4.18 -2.91
C ASP A 45 -28.67 -4.90 -4.14
N VAL A 46 -27.67 -5.74 -3.90
CA VAL A 46 -27.04 -6.60 -4.91
C VAL A 46 -27.13 -8.05 -4.47
N TRP A 47 -27.26 -8.95 -5.44
CA TRP A 47 -27.28 -10.39 -5.17
C TRP A 47 -25.92 -10.89 -4.73
N ASN A 48 -25.83 -11.44 -3.52
CA ASN A 48 -24.65 -12.16 -3.05
C ASN A 48 -24.82 -13.67 -3.34
N PRO A 49 -24.10 -14.25 -4.32
CA PRO A 49 -24.25 -15.66 -4.68
C PRO A 49 -23.61 -16.62 -3.66
N THR A 50 -22.71 -16.12 -2.79
CA THR A 50 -22.06 -16.90 -1.74
C THR A 50 -23.00 -17.12 -0.56
N LEU A 51 -23.74 -16.08 -0.16
CA LEU A 51 -24.71 -16.14 0.93
C LEU A 51 -26.12 -16.49 0.46
N GLY A 52 -26.40 -16.36 -0.83
CA GLY A 52 -27.73 -16.59 -1.41
C GLY A 52 -28.76 -15.59 -0.88
N ILE A 53 -28.39 -14.33 -0.70
CA ILE A 53 -29.31 -13.28 -0.26
C ILE A 53 -29.07 -12.00 -1.06
N CYS A 54 -30.10 -11.15 -1.16
CA CYS A 54 -29.89 -9.76 -1.50
C CYS A 54 -29.35 -9.06 -0.27
N GLU A 55 -28.23 -8.37 -0.41
CA GLU A 55 -27.67 -7.52 0.63
C GLU A 55 -27.41 -6.14 0.07
N ASN A 56 -27.57 -5.12 0.91
CA ASN A 56 -27.15 -3.78 0.56
C ASN A 56 -25.67 -3.85 0.20
N ALA A 57 -25.32 -3.46 -1.02
CA ALA A 57 -23.92 -3.45 -1.43
C ALA A 57 -23.16 -2.65 -0.37
N VAL A 58 -22.10 -3.22 0.19
CA VAL A 58 -21.18 -2.43 1.01
C VAL A 58 -20.64 -1.37 0.07
N VAL A 59 -21.21 -0.17 0.15
CA VAL A 59 -20.76 0.98 -0.61
C VAL A 59 -19.44 1.36 0.02
N VAL A 60 -18.36 0.71 -0.42
CA VAL A 60 -17.01 1.21 -0.18
C VAL A 60 -16.99 2.59 -0.81
N PRO A 61 -16.80 3.66 -0.01
CA PRO A 61 -16.76 5.00 -0.56
C PRO A 61 -15.72 5.04 -1.67
N PHE A 62 -16.10 5.58 -2.82
CA PHE A 62 -15.15 5.84 -3.88
C PHE A 62 -14.15 6.88 -3.36
N GLU A 63 -12.90 6.47 -3.16
CA GLU A 63 -11.81 7.36 -2.76
C GLU A 63 -10.54 6.97 -3.51
N ASP A 64 -9.94 7.92 -4.21
CA ASP A 64 -8.61 7.75 -4.78
C ASP A 64 -7.55 7.62 -3.66
N GLY A 65 -6.51 6.85 -3.94
CA GLY A 65 -5.35 6.77 -3.07
C GLY A 65 -4.70 8.13 -2.87
N LYS A 66 -4.18 8.39 -1.67
CA LYS A 66 -3.49 9.66 -1.36
C LYS A 66 -2.21 9.42 -0.60
N CYS A 67 -1.13 9.99 -1.12
CA CYS A 67 0.19 9.95 -0.50
C CYS A 67 0.21 10.78 0.79
N SER A 68 0.77 10.21 1.84
CA SER A 68 1.20 10.98 3.02
C SER A 68 2.54 11.67 2.76
N THR A 69 2.90 12.60 3.64
CA THR A 69 4.26 13.16 3.76
C THR A 69 5.13 12.35 4.72
N THR A 70 4.64 11.21 5.20
CA THR A 70 5.43 10.25 5.98
C THR A 70 5.63 9.02 5.10
N PRO A 71 6.88 8.54 4.91
CA PRO A 71 7.15 7.40 4.04
C PRO A 71 6.30 6.19 4.40
N TYR A 72 5.73 5.55 3.37
CA TYR A 72 4.91 4.33 3.50
C TYR A 72 3.55 4.52 4.17
N TYR A 73 3.11 5.76 4.39
CA TYR A 73 1.75 6.02 4.87
C TYR A 73 0.87 6.57 3.76
N CYS A 74 -0.41 6.22 3.85
CA CYS A 74 -1.47 6.75 3.00
C CYS A 74 -2.41 7.62 3.85
N LEU A 75 -2.96 8.66 3.23
CA LEU A 75 -4.00 9.48 3.84
C LEU A 75 -5.40 8.91 3.57
N SER A 76 -5.53 8.05 2.56
CA SER A 76 -6.75 7.27 2.31
C SER A 76 -6.91 6.17 3.37
N SER A 77 -8.10 5.59 3.46
CA SER A 77 -8.39 4.51 4.42
C SER A 77 -7.67 3.18 4.13
N ALA A 78 -7.01 3.05 2.96
CA ALA A 78 -6.26 1.86 2.59
C ALA A 78 -4.82 1.90 3.12
N LEU A 79 -4.27 0.73 3.44
CA LEU A 79 -2.85 0.58 3.77
C LEU A 79 -2.01 0.67 2.49
N SER A 80 -0.80 1.21 2.62
CA SER A 80 0.15 1.26 1.50
C SER A 80 0.57 -0.14 1.04
N THR A 81 0.89 -0.28 -0.23
CA THR A 81 1.48 -1.47 -0.85
C THR A 81 2.78 -1.11 -1.58
N ASP A 82 3.51 -2.13 -2.08
CA ASP A 82 4.70 -1.97 -2.92
C ASP A 82 5.77 -1.02 -2.33
N GLN A 83 6.00 -1.13 -1.02
CA GLN A 83 6.97 -0.31 -0.32
C GLN A 83 8.39 -0.66 -0.76
N HIS A 84 9.14 0.37 -1.16
CA HIS A 84 10.53 0.22 -1.59
C HIS A 84 11.40 1.37 -1.08
N GLU A 85 12.57 1.00 -0.54
CA GLU A 85 13.59 1.96 -0.15
C GLU A 85 14.68 2.03 -1.21
N ASN A 86 14.76 3.17 -1.90
CA ASN A 86 15.85 3.47 -2.83
C ASN A 86 17.01 4.17 -2.10
N PRO A 87 18.19 4.26 -2.72
CA PRO A 87 19.32 5.02 -2.18
C PRO A 87 18.98 6.50 -1.90
N THR A 88 18.14 7.13 -2.72
CA THR A 88 17.82 8.57 -2.64
C THR A 88 16.36 8.88 -2.33
N SER A 89 15.50 7.87 -2.20
CA SER A 89 14.06 8.07 -1.97
C SER A 89 13.38 6.88 -1.32
N TYR A 90 12.16 7.10 -0.83
CA TYR A 90 11.19 6.08 -0.48
C TYR A 90 10.09 6.09 -1.54
N ALA A 91 9.65 4.91 -1.98
CA ALA A 91 8.55 4.76 -2.92
C ALA A 91 7.49 3.80 -2.37
N TRP A 92 6.22 4.08 -2.62
CA TRP A 92 5.10 3.21 -2.23
C TRP A 92 3.87 3.50 -3.07
N THR A 93 2.90 2.58 -3.05
CA THR A 93 1.59 2.78 -3.67
C THR A 93 0.55 2.94 -2.58
N CYS A 94 -0.34 3.91 -2.74
CA CYS A 94 -1.54 4.06 -1.93
C CYS A 94 -2.76 3.63 -2.74
N PRO A 95 -3.38 2.50 -2.40
CA PRO A 95 -4.54 2.02 -3.14
C PRO A 95 -5.75 2.93 -2.98
N GLY A 96 -6.54 3.04 -4.05
CA GLY A 96 -7.89 3.59 -3.99
C GLY A 96 -8.89 2.58 -3.40
N THR A 97 -10.03 3.05 -2.93
CA THR A 97 -11.15 2.22 -2.48
C THR A 97 -12.40 2.49 -3.31
N GLY A 98 -13.31 1.51 -3.40
CA GLY A 98 -14.57 1.66 -4.13
C GLY A 98 -14.43 1.94 -5.63
N GLY A 99 -13.34 1.49 -6.25
CA GLY A 99 -13.02 1.77 -7.65
C GLY A 99 -12.23 3.06 -7.87
N GLY A 100 -11.83 3.74 -6.79
CA GLY A 100 -10.84 4.83 -6.84
C GLY A 100 -9.51 4.37 -7.42
N SER A 101 -8.76 5.32 -7.98
CA SER A 101 -7.46 5.06 -8.59
C SER A 101 -6.37 4.94 -7.52
N ASP A 102 -5.34 4.16 -7.81
CA ASP A 102 -4.16 4.07 -6.96
C ASP A 102 -3.24 5.28 -7.18
N ALA A 103 -2.60 5.75 -6.10
CA ALA A 103 -1.59 6.79 -6.16
C ALA A 103 -0.19 6.21 -6.00
N SER A 104 0.71 6.52 -6.93
CA SER A 104 2.14 6.22 -6.80
C SER A 104 2.86 7.35 -6.06
N CYS A 105 3.45 7.01 -4.92
CA CYS A 105 4.02 7.95 -3.98
C CYS A 105 5.54 7.83 -3.96
N VAL A 106 6.21 8.98 -3.90
CA VAL A 106 7.67 9.07 -3.75
C VAL A 106 8.00 10.19 -2.79
N GLU A 107 8.91 9.91 -1.85
CA GLU A 107 9.50 10.90 -0.96
C GLU A 107 11.02 10.85 -1.04
N ASN A 108 11.63 11.98 -1.43
CA ASN A 108 13.08 12.05 -1.57
C ASN A 108 13.75 12.18 -0.21
N LYS A 109 14.79 11.39 0.00
CA LYS A 109 15.66 11.51 1.17
C LYS A 109 16.44 12.81 1.06
N ILE A 110 16.72 13.45 2.20
CA ILE A 110 17.54 14.66 2.24
C ILE A 110 18.99 14.26 1.94
N PRO A 111 19.63 14.82 0.89
CA PRO A 111 21.04 14.61 0.62
C PRO A 111 21.89 15.14 1.78
N VAL A 112 22.92 14.39 2.18
CA VAL A 112 23.90 14.81 3.18
C VAL A 112 25.26 14.73 2.53
N ASP A 113 25.88 15.88 2.29
CA ASP A 113 27.24 15.91 1.76
C ASP A 113 28.22 15.30 2.78
N GLY A 114 29.17 14.52 2.28
CA GLY A 114 30.27 14.05 3.08
C GLY A 114 31.21 15.22 3.40
N VAL A 115 31.70 15.27 4.64
CA VAL A 115 32.56 16.37 5.09
C VAL A 115 33.70 15.80 5.92
N CYS A 116 34.94 16.14 5.55
CA CYS A 116 36.12 15.76 6.30
C CYS A 116 36.12 16.37 7.71
N SER A 117 36.73 15.66 8.66
CA SER A 117 36.93 16.19 10.01
C SER A 117 37.79 17.46 10.03
N ASN A 118 37.45 18.40 10.92
CA ASN A 118 38.28 19.56 11.23
C ASN A 118 38.47 19.70 12.75
N PRO A 119 39.66 19.45 13.31
CA PRO A 119 40.91 19.09 12.62
C PRO A 119 40.82 17.74 11.89
N GLN A 120 41.66 17.55 10.86
CA GLN A 120 41.71 16.29 10.10
C GLN A 120 42.13 15.14 11.03
N ILE A 121 41.31 14.10 11.11
CA ILE A 121 41.54 12.87 11.87
C ILE A 121 41.40 11.71 10.87
N ALA A 122 42.42 10.87 10.75
CA ALA A 122 42.45 9.79 9.77
C ALA A 122 41.18 8.94 9.80
N TYR A 123 40.60 8.73 8.61
CA TYR A 123 39.38 7.95 8.38
C TYR A 123 38.15 8.42 9.16
N SER A 124 38.13 9.68 9.60
CA SER A 124 36.99 10.26 10.30
C SER A 124 36.30 11.32 9.46
N CYS A 125 34.97 11.30 9.47
CA CYS A 125 34.10 12.24 8.79
C CYS A 125 33.18 12.94 9.79
N ILE A 126 32.91 14.23 9.58
CA ILE A 126 31.85 14.95 10.32
C ILE A 126 30.48 14.46 9.84
N SER A 127 30.37 14.25 8.53
CA SER A 127 29.18 13.71 7.88
C SER A 127 29.56 12.79 6.73
N GLY A 128 28.65 11.89 6.38
CA GLY A 128 28.88 10.88 5.36
C GLY A 128 29.56 9.61 5.91
N THR A 129 29.92 8.72 4.99
CA THR A 129 30.59 7.46 5.29
C THR A 129 32.07 7.55 4.95
N SER A 130 32.93 7.17 5.90
CA SER A 130 34.37 7.15 5.68
C SER A 130 34.79 5.92 4.88
N ILE A 131 35.44 6.16 3.75
CA ILE A 131 35.97 5.11 2.86
C ILE A 131 37.48 5.30 2.74
N PRO A 132 38.30 4.39 3.30
CA PRO A 132 39.75 4.48 3.21
C PRO A 132 40.22 4.34 1.75
N LEU A 133 41.22 5.15 1.38
CA LEU A 133 41.89 5.08 0.09
C LEU A 133 43.33 4.61 0.27
N THR A 134 44.01 4.34 -0.86
CA THR A 134 45.44 4.04 -0.83
C THR A 134 46.22 5.21 -0.23
N GLU A 135 46.92 4.92 0.85
CA GLU A 135 47.73 5.87 1.59
C GLU A 135 49.06 6.17 0.88
N THR A 136 49.71 7.26 1.27
CA THR A 136 51.12 7.49 0.93
C THR A 136 52.01 7.19 2.14
N VAL A 137 53.33 7.22 1.94
CA VAL A 137 54.30 7.13 3.04
C VAL A 137 54.07 8.22 4.09
N ASP A 138 53.70 9.44 3.67
CA ASP A 138 53.56 10.59 4.55
C ASP A 138 52.11 10.98 4.89
N SER A 139 51.09 10.27 4.38
CA SER A 139 49.69 10.65 4.62
C SER A 139 48.69 9.51 4.59
N PHE A 140 47.71 9.59 5.48
CA PHE A 140 46.45 8.88 5.41
C PHE A 140 45.52 9.57 4.41
N LYS A 141 44.78 8.80 3.60
CA LYS A 141 43.82 9.31 2.62
C LYS A 141 42.51 8.55 2.73
N TRP A 142 41.39 9.26 2.68
CA TRP A 142 40.05 8.68 2.69
C TRP A 142 39.06 9.62 2.02
N ASN A 143 37.94 9.08 1.58
CA ASN A 143 36.79 9.86 1.16
C ASN A 143 35.75 9.87 2.28
N CYS A 144 35.07 10.99 2.44
CA CYS A 144 33.80 11.06 3.13
C CYS A 144 32.71 11.07 2.06
N GLU A 145 32.10 9.92 1.79
CA GLU A 145 31.02 9.78 0.81
C GLU A 145 29.71 10.29 1.39
N GLY A 146 29.04 11.19 0.65
CA GLY A 146 27.73 11.71 1.04
C GLY A 146 26.65 10.63 1.06
N LEU A 147 25.62 10.84 1.87
CA LEU A 147 24.44 9.98 1.94
C LEU A 147 23.34 10.51 1.03
N ASN A 148 22.47 9.62 0.55
CA ASN A 148 21.25 9.97 -0.19
C ASN A 148 21.50 10.83 -1.45
N GLY A 149 22.63 10.63 -2.13
CA GLY A 149 23.01 11.41 -3.31
C GLY A 149 23.78 12.71 -2.99
N GLY A 150 24.16 12.92 -1.73
CA GLY A 150 25.10 13.98 -1.35
C GLY A 150 26.49 13.79 -1.97
N THR A 151 27.27 14.87 -2.01
CA THR A 151 28.61 14.86 -2.62
C THR A 151 29.65 14.18 -1.75
N THR A 152 30.76 13.76 -2.37
CA THR A 152 31.93 13.20 -1.67
C THR A 152 32.99 14.27 -1.43
N ASP A 153 33.51 14.33 -0.21
CA ASP A 153 34.68 15.14 0.15
C ASP A 153 35.92 14.25 0.27
N SER A 154 37.07 14.75 -0.16
CA SER A 154 38.33 14.00 -0.21
C SER A 154 39.30 14.50 0.84
N CYS A 155 39.67 13.61 1.76
CA CYS A 155 40.34 13.95 2.99
C CYS A 155 41.77 13.43 3.04
N SER A 156 42.61 14.12 3.80
CA SER A 156 43.96 13.63 4.09
C SER A 156 44.47 14.13 5.44
N GLN A 157 45.24 13.28 6.11
CA GLN A 157 45.96 13.63 7.33
C GLN A 157 47.42 13.20 7.16
N LEU A 158 48.35 14.09 7.47
CA LEU A 158 49.77 13.74 7.47
C LEU A 158 50.05 12.68 8.55
N LYS A 159 50.81 11.66 8.18
CA LYS A 159 51.46 10.75 9.12
C LYS A 159 52.57 11.56 9.75
N ILE A 160 52.37 11.99 11.00
CA ILE A 160 53.46 12.60 11.75
C ILE A 160 54.42 11.46 12.05
N ASP A 161 55.46 11.30 11.24
CA ASP A 161 56.67 10.60 11.67
C ASP A 161 57.11 11.32 12.93
N ASN A 162 57.09 10.66 14.08
CA ASN A 162 57.65 11.27 15.27
C ASN A 162 59.14 11.51 15.01
N PRO A 163 59.63 12.74 14.81
CA PRO A 163 61.04 12.99 14.51
C PRO A 163 61.94 12.72 15.73
N GLY A 164 61.32 12.33 16.86
CA GLY A 164 61.97 12.05 18.13
C GLY A 164 62.22 10.57 18.46
N TRP A 165 61.72 9.60 17.68
CA TRP A 165 62.16 8.20 17.87
C TRP A 165 63.46 7.98 17.08
N LYS A 166 64.58 8.45 17.63
CA LYS A 166 65.85 7.80 17.32
C LYS A 166 65.79 6.41 17.96
N GLU A 167 65.83 5.39 17.12
CA GLU A 167 66.15 4.03 17.55
C GLU A 167 67.49 4.12 18.32
N ASN A 168 67.43 3.91 19.63
CA ASN A 168 68.59 3.74 20.51
C ASN A 168 68.84 2.25 20.69
#